data_AF-A0A437GX31-F1
#
_entry.id   AF-A0A437GX31-F1
#
_cell.length_a   1.000
_cell.length_b   1.000
_cell.length_c   1.000
_cell.angle_alpha   90.00
_cell.angle_beta   90.00
_cell.angle_gamma   90.00
#
_symmetry.space_group_name_H-M   'P 1'
#
loop_
_entity.id
_entity.type
_entity.pdbx_description
1 polymer ?
#
loop_
_entity_poly.entity_id
_entity_poly.type
_entity_poly.pdbx_seq_one_letter_code
_entity_poly.pdbx_strand_id
1 'polypeptide(L)' 'MNTERDPAFSRWLVIQALRTAGMVLFIYGLLAANGRAPWFAGVPREWAMVLSVIGMFDVFVVPILLSRKWSSNKT' A
#
# COMPACT_ATOMS: atom_id res chain seq x y z
N MET A 1 14.69 19.62 -26.64
CA MET A 1 13.55 18.90 -26.06
C MET A 1 13.72 18.91 -24.55
N ASN A 2 13.16 19.91 -23.86
CA ASN A 2 13.14 19.89 -22.40
C ASN A 2 12.11 18.84 -21.99
N THR A 3 12.57 17.67 -21.54
CA THR A 3 11.73 16.64 -20.97
C THR A 3 11.30 17.10 -19.57
N GLU A 4 10.49 18.14 -19.49
CA GLU A 4 9.80 18.50 -18.25
C GLU A 4 8.83 17.36 -17.96
N ARG A 5 9.29 16.39 -17.16
CA ARG A 5 8.45 15.29 -16.69
C ARG A 5 7.27 15.90 -15.96
N ASP A 6 6.08 15.69 -16.50
CA ASP A 6 4.86 16.18 -15.89
C ASP A 6 4.77 15.65 -14.43
N PRO A 7 4.85 16.55 -13.43
CA PRO A 7 4.89 16.12 -12.04
C PRO A 7 3.55 15.55 -11.60
N ALA A 8 2.44 15.83 -12.30
CA ALA A 8 1.13 15.25 -11.99
C ALA A 8 1.08 13.77 -12.38
N PHE A 9 1.65 13.40 -13.54
CA PHE A 9 1.73 12.00 -13.96
C PHE A 9 2.57 11.16 -13.00
N SER A 10 3.72 11.69 -12.55
CA SER A 10 4.59 11.00 -11.58
C SER A 10 3.89 10.77 -10.25
N ARG A 11 3.12 11.76 -9.77
CA ARG A 11 2.33 11.65 -8.53
C ARG A 11 1.22 10.62 -8.63
N TRP A 12 0.50 10.60 -9.76
CA TRP A 12 -0.52 9.60 -10.03
C TRP A 12 0.06 8.18 -10.04
N LEU A 13 1.20 7.98 -10.69
CA LEU A 13 1.89 6.69 -10.74
C LEU A 13 2.28 6.19 -9.35
N VAL A 14 2.78 7.07 -8.48
CA VAL A 14 3.13 6.72 -7.10
C VAL A 14 1.90 6.31 -6.29
N ILE A 15 0.79 7.05 -6.41
CA ILE A 15 -0.47 6.71 -5.71
C ILE A 15 -1.01 5.35 -6.18
N GLN A 16 -0.97 5.09 -7.49
CA GLN A 16 -1.40 3.82 -8.05
C GLN A 16 -0.49 2.67 -7.62
N ALA A 17 0.83 2.86 -7.63
CA ALA A 17 1.79 1.86 -7.17
C ALA A 17 1.58 1.49 -5.70
N LEU A 18 1.37 2.49 -4.83
CA LEU A 18 1.07 2.28 -3.41
C LEU A 18 -0.21 1.48 -3.21
N ARG A 19 -1.28 1.83 -3.95
CA ARG A 19 -2.56 1.11 -3.88
C ARG A 19 -2.41 -0.36 -4.28
N THR A 20 -1.72 -0.63 -5.38
CA THR A 20 -1.49 -2.00 -5.87
C THR A 20 -0.59 -2.78 -4.91
N ALA A 21 0.49 -2.16 -4.40
CA ALA A 21 1.39 -2.77 -3.43
C ALA A 21 0.65 -3.16 -2.14
N GLY A 22 -0.17 -2.26 -1.60
CA GLY A 22 -0.98 -2.58 -0.43
C GLY A 22 -1.99 -3.69 -0.71
N MET A 23 -2.61 -3.75 -1.90
CA MET A 23 -3.55 -4.82 -2.26
C MET A 23 -2.86 -6.18 -2.26
N VAL A 24 -1.64 -6.23 -2.81
CA VAL A 24 -0.80 -7.42 -2.78
C VAL A 24 -0.47 -7.82 -1.34
N LEU A 25 -0.10 -6.86 -0.48
CA LEU A 25 0.17 -7.10 0.94
C LEU A 25 -1.07 -7.59 1.70
N PHE A 26 -2.25 -7.05 1.41
CA PHE A 26 -3.51 -7.48 2.00
C PHE A 26 -3.86 -8.93 1.63
N ILE A 27 -3.81 -9.25 0.32
CA ILE A 27 -4.05 -10.60 -0.17
C ILE A 27 -3.01 -11.57 0.41
N TYR A 28 -1.75 -11.14 0.51
CA TYR A 28 -0.69 -11.93 1.10
C TYR A 28 -0.92 -12.19 2.60
N GLY A 29 -1.36 -11.17 3.35
CA GLY A 29 -1.76 -11.32 4.75
C GLY A 29 -2.92 -12.31 4.93
N LEU A 30 -3.93 -12.25 4.05
CA LEU A 30 -5.05 -13.18 4.06
C LEU A 30 -4.61 -14.63 3.77
N LEU A 31 -3.66 -14.81 2.85
CA LEU A 31 -3.04 -16.12 2.58
C LEU A 31 -2.24 -16.62 3.77
N ALA A 32 -1.51 -15.73 4.46
CA ALA A 32 -0.78 -16.04 5.68
C ALA A 32 -1.71 -16.44 6.83
N ALA A 33 -2.83 -15.75 7.00
CA ALA A 33 -3.84 -16.09 8.02
C ALA A 33 -4.49 -17.47 7.78
N ASN A 34 -4.54 -17.92 6.53
CA ASN A 34 -5.02 -19.26 6.15
C ASN A 34 -3.92 -20.33 6.18
N GLY A 35 -2.70 -20.00 6.65
CA GLY A 35 -1.57 -20.93 6.69
C GLY A 35 -1.03 -21.32 5.30
N ARG A 36 -1.43 -20.60 4.25
CA ARG A 36 -1.00 -20.86 2.86
C ARG A 36 0.17 -19.98 2.41
N ALA A 37 0.71 -19.14 3.29
CA ALA A 37 1.94 -18.40 3.02
C ALA A 37 3.15 -19.22 3.52
N PRO A 38 3.97 -19.80 2.62
CA PRO A 38 5.10 -20.64 3.01
C PRO A 38 6.14 -19.89 3.86
N TRP A 39 6.25 -18.57 3.70
CA TRP A 39 7.17 -17.71 4.49
C TRP A 39 6.60 -17.29 5.85
N PHE A 40 5.31 -17.53 6.12
CA PHE A 40 4.60 -17.13 7.36
C PHE A 40 4.03 -18.33 8.13
N ALA A 41 4.40 -19.56 7.75
CA ALA A 41 3.80 -20.81 8.22
C ALA A 41 4.00 -21.12 9.72
N GLY A 42 4.77 -20.32 10.46
CA GLY A 42 4.98 -20.48 11.91
C GLY A 42 4.44 -19.33 12.77
N VAL A 43 3.81 -18.32 12.16
CA VAL A 43 3.35 -17.13 12.88
C VAL A 43 1.96 -17.38 13.48
N PRO A 44 1.71 -17.02 14.76
CA PRO A 44 0.40 -17.17 15.36
C PRO A 44 -0.67 -16.41 14.57
N ARG A 45 -1.87 -16.99 14.45
CA ARG A 45 -2.95 -16.50 13.58
C ARG A 45 -3.33 -15.04 13.86
N GLU A 46 -3.17 -14.61 15.10
CA GLU A 46 -3.42 -13.24 15.57
C GLU A 46 -2.52 -12.23 14.86
N TRP A 47 -1.22 -12.52 14.76
CA TRP A 47 -0.26 -11.66 14.08
C TRP A 47 -0.49 -11.61 12.57
N ALA A 48 -0.93 -12.72 11.96
CA ALA A 48 -1.30 -12.75 10.55
C ALA A 48 -2.55 -11.90 10.25
N MET A 49 -3.53 -11.88 11.16
CA MET A 49 -4.68 -10.97 11.08
C MET A 49 -4.27 -9.50 11.25
N VAL A 50 -3.43 -9.20 12.24
CA VAL A 50 -2.91 -7.83 12.44
C VAL A 50 -2.17 -7.35 11.20
N LEU A 51 -1.34 -8.20 10.58
CA LEU A 51 -0.60 -7.85 9.37
C LEU A 51 -1.54 -7.63 8.16
N SER A 52 -2.63 -8.39 8.08
CA SER A 52 -3.68 -8.16 7.07
C SER A 52 -4.39 -6.83 7.27
N VAL A 53 -4.72 -6.48 8.51
CA VAL A 53 -5.35 -5.19 8.86
C VAL A 53 -4.40 -4.03 8.60
N ILE A 54 -3.11 -4.19 8.90
CA ILE A 54 -2.07 -3.20 8.58
C ILE A 54 -1.94 -3.02 7.06
N GLY A 55 -1.88 -4.12 6.29
CA GLY A 55 -1.86 -4.05 4.83
C GLY A 55 -3.08 -3.35 4.25
N MET A 56 -4.27 -3.59 4.82
CA MET A 56 -5.49 -2.88 4.46
C MET A 56 -5.38 -1.38 4.77
N PHE A 57 -4.92 -1.01 5.96
CA PHE A 57 -4.70 0.37 6.34
C PHE A 57 -3.69 1.06 5.41
N ASP A 58 -2.64 0.36 4.99
CA ASP A 58 -1.63 0.92 4.08
C ASP A 58 -2.22 1.23 2.68
N VAL A 59 -3.06 0.33 2.13
CA VAL A 59 -3.79 0.54 0.86
C VAL A 59 -4.64 1.81 0.87
N PHE A 60 -5.35 2.03 1.97
CA PHE A 60 -6.39 3.05 2.02
C PHE A 60 -5.87 4.36 2.61
N VAL A 61 -5.03 4.32 3.64
CA VAL A 61 -4.64 5.51 4.41
C VAL A 61 -3.41 6.18 3.82
N VAL A 62 -2.37 5.43 3.43
CA VAL A 62 -1.12 6.01 2.91
C VAL A 62 -1.32 6.84 1.64
N PRO A 63 -2.03 6.38 0.59
CA PRO A 63 -2.27 7.21 -0.59
C PRO A 63 -3.18 8.42 -0.31
N ILE A 64 -4.09 8.33 0.67
CA ILE A 64 -4.91 9.49 1.09
C ILE A 64 -4.03 10.53 1.79
N LEU A 65 -3.15 10.11 2.70
CA LEU A 65 -2.22 11.03 3.37
C LEU A 65 -1.24 11.65 2.37
N LEU A 66 -0.72 10.88 1.42
CA LEU A 66 0.20 11.36 0.40
C LEU A 66 -0.49 12.34 -0.56
N SER A 67 -1.71 12.04 -0.99
CA SER A 67 -2.50 12.96 -1.83
C SER A 67 -2.86 14.26 -1.09
N ARG A 68 -3.24 14.20 0.20
CA ARG A 68 -3.46 15.39 1.04
C ARG A 68 -2.19 16.21 1.20
N LYS A 69 -1.05 15.57 1.46
CA LYS A 69 0.24 16.25 1.63
C LYS A 69 0.70 16.96 0.35
N TRP A 70 0.45 16.36 -0.82
CA TRP A 70 0.76 16.98 -2.11
C TRP A 70 -0.26 18.03 -2.54
N SER A 71 -1.50 17.95 -2.06
CA SER A 71 -2.49 19.01 -2.21
C SER A 71 -2.16 20.23 -1.35
N SER A 72 -1.44 20.06 -0.25
CA SER A 72 -1.09 21.12 0.72
C SER A 72 0.10 22.00 0.33
N ASN A 73 0.51 22.01 -0.94
CA ASN A 73 1.52 22.94 -1.48
C ASN A 73 0.91 23.96 -2.46
N LYS A 74 -0.31 24.41 -2.16
CA LYS A 74 -0.94 25.59 -2.74
C LYS A 74 -1.50 26.47 -1.61
N THR A 75 -0.61 27.07 -0.82
CA THR A 75 -0.91 28.28 -0.05
C THR A 75 0.34 29.13 -0.03
#